data_AF-A0A7R8W9X0-F1
#
_entry.id   AF-A0A7R8W9X0-F1
#
_cell.length_a   1.000
_cell.length_b   1.000
_cell.length_c   1.000
_cell.angle_alpha   90.00
_cell.angle_beta   90.00
_cell.angle_gamma   90.00
#
_symmetry.space_group_name_H-M   'P 1'
#
loop_
_entity.id
_entity.type
_entity.pdbx_description
1 polymer ?
#
loop_
_entity_poly.entity_id
_entity_poly.type
_entity_poly.pdbx_seq_one_letter_code
_entity_poly.pdbx_strand_id
1 'polypeptide(L)'
;MAVARGGGGQGGQMPPPKLLGGGQIGDLPPPPPKIERGNGHAGGPDGCLVSGGVGVGAKTMMDGRLKGAQKGHSLLKKKADALQLRFRMILGNIIETKVLMGDVMKEAAFSLAETKFACGDVNQVVLQNVTKAQIKVRSRKDNVAGVNLPVFEHYQDGSDTFELAGLARGGQQVARLKKNYAKAIKNDG
;
A
#
# COMPACT_ATOMS: atom_id res chain seq x y z
N MET A 1 6.69 54.95 -33.66
CA MET A 1 8.11 54.54 -33.45
C MET A 1 8.24 54.18 -31.98
N ALA A 2 8.68 53.01 -31.53
CA ALA A 2 9.50 52.00 -32.19
C ALA A 2 8.94 50.58 -31.94
N VAL A 3 9.07 49.76 -32.97
CA VAL A 3 8.78 48.32 -33.02
C VAL A 3 10.03 47.59 -32.54
N ALA A 4 9.89 46.76 -31.50
CA ALA A 4 10.93 45.79 -31.13
C ALA A 4 10.46 44.39 -31.52
N ARG A 5 11.13 43.85 -32.55
CA ARG A 5 11.04 42.48 -33.04
C ARG A 5 11.80 41.54 -32.10
N GLY A 6 11.33 40.28 -32.05
CA GLY A 6 12.23 39.13 -32.07
C GLY A 6 12.22 38.25 -30.81
N GLY A 7 11.96 36.96 -31.01
CA GLY A 7 12.25 35.93 -30.02
C GLY A 7 11.30 34.73 -30.08
N GLY A 8 11.29 34.00 -31.20
CA GLY A 8 10.56 32.74 -31.33
C GLY A 8 11.09 31.71 -30.33
N GLY A 9 10.25 31.29 -29.39
CA GLY A 9 10.51 30.14 -28.52
C GLY A 9 10.37 28.86 -29.32
N GLN A 10 11.50 28.23 -29.64
CA GLN A 10 11.54 26.90 -30.22
C GLN A 10 10.97 25.89 -29.23
N GLY A 11 9.93 25.17 -29.64
CA GLY A 11 9.44 23.99 -28.92
C GLY A 11 10.56 22.96 -28.85
N GLY A 12 11.06 22.70 -27.65
CA GLY A 12 12.03 21.64 -27.38
C GLY A 12 11.41 20.28 -27.67
N GLN A 13 11.70 19.75 -28.86
CA GLN A 13 11.36 18.39 -29.23
C GLN A 13 12.26 17.45 -28.42
N MET A 14 11.64 16.58 -27.60
CA MET A 14 12.36 15.53 -26.88
C MET A 14 13.14 14.65 -27.88
N PRO A 15 14.42 14.33 -27.63
CA PRO A 15 15.15 13.41 -28.50
C PRO A 15 14.57 12.00 -28.38
N PRO A 16 14.51 11.22 -29.47
CA PRO A 16 14.09 9.83 -29.39
C PRO A 16 15.07 9.01 -28.54
N PRO A 17 14.59 7.98 -27.82
CA PRO A 17 15.44 7.11 -27.02
C PRO A 17 16.45 6.40 -27.92
N LYS A 18 17.74 6.51 -27.56
CA LYS A 18 18.82 5.76 -28.20
C LYS A 18 18.57 4.27 -27.98
N LEU A 19 18.41 3.51 -29.06
CA LEU A 19 18.51 2.06 -29.05
C LEU A 19 19.95 1.72 -28.66
N LEU A 20 20.16 1.38 -27.38
CA LEU A 20 21.41 0.79 -26.93
C LEU A 20 21.57 -0.55 -27.64
N GLY A 21 22.71 -0.69 -28.33
CA GLY A 21 23.05 -1.82 -29.17
C GLY A 21 22.97 -3.16 -28.44
N GLY A 22 22.73 -4.20 -29.25
CA GLY A 22 22.61 -5.57 -28.81
C GLY A 22 23.78 -6.02 -27.94
N GLY A 23 23.49 -6.22 -26.66
CA GLY A 23 24.26 -7.12 -25.82
C GLY A 23 23.97 -8.54 -26.28
N GLN A 24 25.02 -9.27 -26.64
CA GLN A 24 24.95 -10.70 -26.91
C GLN A 24 24.22 -11.39 -25.75
N ILE A 25 23.21 -12.18 -26.08
CA ILE A 25 22.54 -13.09 -25.16
C ILE A 25 23.61 -14.06 -24.71
N GLY A 26 24.21 -13.80 -23.55
CA GLY A 26 25.08 -14.75 -22.89
C GLY A 26 24.27 -16.02 -22.65
N ASP A 27 24.81 -17.13 -23.12
CA ASP A 27 24.18 -18.44 -23.12
C ASP A 27 23.53 -18.76 -21.76
N LEU A 28 22.23 -18.99 -21.79
CA LEU A 28 21.51 -19.57 -20.67
C LEU A 28 22.15 -20.95 -20.40
N PRO A 29 22.60 -21.26 -19.17
CA PRO A 29 23.20 -22.56 -18.89
C PRO A 29 22.19 -23.66 -19.25
N PRO A 30 22.65 -24.76 -19.87
CA PRO A 30 21.76 -25.81 -20.33
C PRO A 30 20.95 -26.37 -19.15
N PRO A 31 19.66 -26.70 -19.36
CA PRO A 31 18.85 -27.32 -18.33
C PRO A 31 19.50 -28.63 -17.88
N PRO A 32 19.47 -28.95 -16.57
CA PRO A 32 20.05 -30.20 -16.07
C PRO A 32 19.40 -31.39 -16.77
N PRO A 33 20.17 -32.45 -17.08
CA PRO A 33 19.66 -33.62 -17.79
C PRO A 33 18.53 -34.27 -16.99
N LYS A 34 17.45 -34.62 -17.70
CA LYS A 34 16.34 -35.38 -17.14
C LYS A 34 16.88 -36.75 -16.74
N ILE A 35 16.94 -37.02 -15.44
CA ILE A 35 17.26 -38.35 -14.91
C ILE A 35 16.06 -39.24 -15.21
N GLU A 36 16.13 -40.01 -16.29
CA GLU A 36 15.22 -41.12 -16.52
C GLU A 36 15.42 -42.15 -15.40
N ARG A 37 14.36 -42.38 -14.62
CA ARG A 37 14.34 -43.38 -13.56
C ARG A 37 14.32 -44.76 -14.21
N GLY A 38 15.49 -45.36 -14.38
CA GLY A 38 15.63 -46.79 -14.64
C GLY A 38 15.09 -47.59 -13.45
N ASN A 39 14.09 -48.42 -13.72
CA ASN A 39 13.44 -49.28 -12.74
C ASN A 39 14.36 -50.48 -12.42
N GLY A 40 15.19 -50.36 -11.38
CA GLY A 40 16.10 -51.42 -10.90
C GLY A 40 15.57 -52.06 -9.63
N HIS A 41 15.27 -53.36 -9.71
CA HIS A 41 14.92 -54.24 -8.59
C HIS A 41 16.00 -54.21 -7.49
N ALA A 42 15.59 -53.93 -6.25
CA ALA A 42 16.47 -54.02 -5.08
C ALA A 42 16.45 -55.45 -4.52
N GLY A 43 17.62 -56.08 -4.46
CA GLY A 43 17.87 -57.29 -3.68
C GLY A 43 19.24 -57.21 -3.01
N GLY A 44 19.27 -57.40 -1.69
CA GLY A 44 20.45 -57.81 -0.91
C GLY A 44 21.19 -56.71 -0.12
N PRO A 45 21.31 -56.84 1.21
CA PRO A 45 22.20 -56.02 2.05
C PRO A 45 23.60 -56.65 2.12
N ASP A 46 24.67 -55.86 2.19
CA ASP A 46 25.90 -56.16 2.96
C ASP A 46 26.99 -55.10 2.71
N GLY A 47 27.72 -54.74 3.78
CA GLY A 47 29.10 -54.26 3.66
C GLY A 47 29.33 -52.77 3.88
N CYS A 48 29.55 -52.38 5.14
CA CYS A 48 30.39 -51.24 5.47
C CYS A 48 31.86 -51.68 5.34
N LEU A 49 32.63 -51.10 4.41
CA LEU A 49 34.09 -51.08 4.52
C LEU A 49 34.71 -49.86 3.79
N VAL A 50 35.65 -49.25 4.51
CA VAL A 50 36.36 -47.99 4.26
C VAL A 50 37.33 -48.09 3.09
N SER A 51 37.34 -47.12 2.16
CA SER A 51 38.54 -46.64 1.44
C SER A 51 38.24 -45.38 0.62
N GLY A 52 39.22 -44.48 0.54
CA GLY A 52 39.09 -43.08 0.14
C GLY A 52 38.35 -42.83 -1.18
N GLY A 53 37.47 -41.83 -1.16
CA GLY A 53 36.79 -41.31 -2.34
C GLY A 53 35.96 -40.09 -1.98
N VAL A 54 36.30 -38.95 -2.56
CA VAL A 54 35.48 -37.73 -2.52
C VAL A 54 34.14 -38.04 -3.21
N GLY A 55 33.11 -38.45 -2.47
CA GLY A 55 31.85 -38.87 -3.14
C GLY A 55 30.60 -38.95 -2.27
N VAL A 56 30.66 -39.52 -1.06
CA VAL A 56 29.44 -39.81 -0.28
C VAL A 56 29.00 -38.63 0.60
N GLY A 57 29.96 -37.88 1.15
CA GLY A 57 29.69 -36.65 1.91
C GLY A 57 29.15 -35.52 1.04
N ALA A 58 29.59 -35.42 -0.22
CA ALA A 58 29.13 -34.38 -1.14
C ALA A 58 27.65 -34.57 -1.54
N LYS A 59 27.23 -35.81 -1.84
CA LYS A 59 25.84 -36.12 -2.20
C LYS A 59 24.87 -35.85 -1.05
N THR A 60 25.21 -36.25 0.17
CA THR A 60 24.37 -36.01 1.36
C THR A 60 24.25 -34.52 1.68
N MET A 61 25.34 -33.75 1.51
CA MET A 61 25.28 -32.29 1.62
C MET A 61 24.40 -31.64 0.54
N MET A 62 24.46 -32.12 -0.71
CA MET A 62 23.62 -31.59 -1.79
C MET A 62 22.15 -31.98 -1.62
N ASP A 63 21.85 -33.21 -1.20
CA ASP A 63 20.49 -33.66 -0.89
C ASP A 63 19.89 -32.86 0.28
N GLY A 64 20.70 -32.50 1.27
CA GLY A 64 20.33 -31.61 2.38
C GLY A 64 20.03 -30.18 1.92
N ARG A 65 20.89 -29.60 1.07
CA ARG A 65 20.69 -28.27 0.47
C ARG A 65 19.43 -28.23 -0.39
N LEU A 66 19.20 -29.26 -1.21
CA LEU A 66 18.01 -29.38 -2.05
C LEU A 66 16.74 -29.45 -1.20
N LYS A 67 16.72 -30.31 -0.17
CA LYS A 67 15.57 -30.40 0.76
C LYS A 67 15.33 -29.11 1.53
N GLY A 68 16.40 -28.41 1.94
CA GLY A 68 16.33 -27.11 2.59
C GLY A 68 15.76 -26.03 1.67
N ALA A 69 16.21 -25.98 0.41
CA ALA A 69 15.70 -25.07 -0.61
C ALA A 69 14.24 -25.35 -0.95
N GLN A 70 13.83 -26.61 -1.07
CA GLN A 70 12.44 -27.01 -1.30
C GLN A 70 11.53 -26.53 -0.15
N LYS A 71 11.95 -26.76 1.10
CA LYS A 71 11.21 -26.26 2.28
C LYS A 71 11.17 -24.73 2.34
N GLY A 72 12.30 -24.07 2.08
CA GLY A 72 12.38 -22.60 2.04
C GLY A 72 11.47 -21.99 0.99
N HIS A 73 11.43 -22.58 -0.21
CA HIS A 73 10.51 -22.18 -1.27
C HIS A 73 9.05 -22.31 -0.84
N SER A 74 8.66 -23.45 -0.26
CA SER A 74 7.28 -23.63 0.24
C SER A 74 6.90 -22.63 1.34
N LEU A 75 7.83 -22.26 2.24
CA LEU A 75 7.59 -21.27 3.28
C LEU A 75 7.41 -19.86 2.71
N LEU A 76 8.28 -19.47 1.78
CA LEU A 76 8.19 -18.17 1.11
C LEU A 76 6.93 -18.07 0.25
N LYS A 77 6.54 -19.15 -0.42
CA LYS A 77 5.29 -19.20 -1.19
C LYS A 77 4.08 -18.98 -0.29
N LYS A 78 4.00 -19.66 0.86
CA LYS A 78 2.93 -19.45 1.85
C LYS A 78 2.90 -18.02 2.40
N LYS A 79 4.07 -17.41 2.66
CA LYS A 79 4.16 -16.00 3.06
C LYS A 79 3.64 -15.07 1.96
N ALA A 80 4.03 -15.29 0.71
CA ALA A 80 3.58 -14.50 -0.42
C ALA A 80 2.05 -14.61 -0.61
N ASP A 81 1.49 -15.81 -0.50
CA ASP A 81 0.05 -16.03 -0.63
C ASP A 81 -0.74 -15.35 0.50
N ALA A 82 -0.25 -15.39 1.75
CA ALA A 82 -0.86 -14.67 2.87
C ALA A 82 -0.83 -13.15 2.67
N LEU A 83 0.28 -12.60 2.17
CA LEU A 83 0.39 -11.17 1.84
C LEU A 83 -0.53 -10.78 0.69
N GLN A 84 -0.63 -11.59 -0.37
CA GLN A 84 -1.54 -11.35 -1.49
C GLN A 84 -3.00 -11.37 -1.04
N LEU A 85 -3.38 -12.31 -0.18
CA LEU A 85 -4.74 -12.36 0.39
C LEU A 85 -5.04 -11.07 1.15
N ARG A 86 -4.15 -10.64 2.06
CA ARG A 86 -4.33 -9.41 2.85
C ARG A 86 -4.36 -8.16 1.96
N PHE A 87 -3.54 -8.11 0.91
CA PHE A 87 -3.58 -7.03 -0.08
C PHE A 87 -4.94 -6.97 -0.79
N ARG A 88 -5.48 -8.12 -1.23
CA ARG A 88 -6.81 -8.16 -1.87
C ARG A 88 -7.93 -7.75 -0.92
N MET A 89 -7.86 -8.16 0.35
CA MET A 89 -8.82 -7.72 1.37
C MET A 89 -8.77 -6.21 1.57
N ILE A 90 -7.57 -5.64 1.71
CA ILE A 90 -7.38 -4.19 1.87
C ILE A 90 -7.90 -3.44 0.65
N LEU A 91 -7.62 -3.91 -0.57
CA LEU A 91 -8.15 -3.29 -1.79
C LEU A 91 -9.68 -3.32 -1.85
N GLY A 92 -10.31 -4.42 -1.42
CA GLY A 92 -11.77 -4.51 -1.30
C GLY A 92 -12.32 -3.44 -0.35
N ASN A 93 -11.77 -3.40 0.87
CA ASN A 93 -12.16 -2.41 1.88
C ASN A 93 -11.96 -0.97 1.40
N ILE A 94 -10.86 -0.68 0.69
CA ILE A 94 -10.60 0.66 0.12
C ILE A 94 -11.67 1.05 -0.89
N ILE A 95 -12.07 0.14 -1.78
CA ILE A 95 -13.08 0.43 -2.80
C ILE A 95 -14.43 0.70 -2.14
N GLU A 96 -14.86 -0.16 -1.21
CA GLU A 96 -16.11 0.00 -0.47
C GLU A 96 -16.13 1.33 0.29
N THR A 97 -15.07 1.61 1.05
CA THR A 97 -14.94 2.85 1.84
C THR A 97 -14.90 4.08 0.95
N LYS A 98 -14.20 4.03 -0.19
CA LYS A 98 -14.14 5.15 -1.15
C LYS A 98 -15.51 5.49 -1.73
N VAL A 99 -16.33 4.48 -2.04
CA VAL A 99 -17.69 4.70 -2.55
C VAL A 99 -18.56 5.33 -1.45
N LEU A 100 -18.56 4.74 -0.24
CA LEU A 100 -19.31 5.27 0.90
C LEU A 100 -18.88 6.69 1.27
N MET A 101 -17.58 6.97 1.26
CA MET A 101 -17.04 8.30 1.54
C MET A 101 -17.47 9.32 0.48
N GLY A 102 -17.62 8.90 -0.78
CA GLY A 102 -18.18 9.74 -1.83
C GLY A 102 -19.60 10.23 -1.50
N ASP A 103 -20.43 9.38 -0.91
CA ASP A 103 -21.80 9.76 -0.53
C ASP A 103 -21.86 10.61 0.74
N VAL A 104 -21.07 10.26 1.77
CA VAL A 104 -20.97 11.06 3.00
C VAL A 104 -20.41 12.46 2.71
N MET A 105 -19.44 12.56 1.79
CA MET A 105 -18.86 13.85 1.40
C MET A 105 -19.86 14.72 0.62
N LYS A 106 -20.71 14.11 -0.23
CA LYS A 106 -21.81 14.85 -0.88
C LYS A 106 -22.77 15.44 0.14
N GLU A 107 -23.20 14.65 1.15
CA GLU A 107 -24.09 15.14 2.21
C GLU A 107 -23.44 16.28 3.03
N ALA A 108 -22.15 16.16 3.34
CA ALA A 108 -21.39 17.20 4.02
C ALA A 108 -21.30 18.49 3.18
N ALA A 109 -21.08 18.38 1.87
CA ALA A 109 -21.04 19.51 0.95
C ALA A 109 -22.39 20.22 0.83
N PHE A 110 -23.50 19.48 0.78
CA PHE A 110 -24.85 20.06 0.82
C PHE A 110 -25.11 20.79 2.14
N SER A 111 -24.70 20.21 3.26
CA SER A 111 -24.81 20.85 4.58
C SER A 111 -24.03 22.16 4.65
N LEU A 112 -22.89 22.25 3.94
CA LEU A 112 -22.10 23.49 3.83
C LEU A 112 -22.85 24.55 3.02
N ALA A 113 -23.50 24.17 1.93
CA ALA A 113 -24.32 25.08 1.14
C ALA A 113 -25.52 25.62 1.93
N GLU A 114 -26.23 24.76 2.68
CA GLU A 114 -27.32 25.17 3.58
C GLU A 114 -26.82 26.17 4.63
N THR A 115 -25.65 25.91 5.22
CA THR A 115 -25.06 26.80 6.23
C THR A 115 -24.66 28.13 5.61
N LYS A 116 -24.08 28.14 4.41
CA LYS A 116 -23.74 29.38 3.68
C LYS A 116 -24.96 30.20 3.33
N PHE A 117 -26.08 29.54 2.99
CA PHE A 117 -27.34 30.23 2.72
C PHE A 117 -27.93 30.86 3.99
N ALA A 118 -27.86 30.18 5.13
CA ALA A 118 -28.44 30.65 6.38
C ALA A 118 -27.59 31.72 7.10
N CYS A 119 -26.27 31.55 7.14
CA CYS A 119 -25.33 32.38 7.91
C CYS A 119 -24.46 33.31 7.06
N GLY A 120 -24.41 33.14 5.73
CA GLY A 120 -23.42 33.82 4.89
C GLY A 120 -22.04 33.16 4.95
N ASP A 121 -20.97 33.94 4.80
CA ASP A 121 -19.61 33.40 4.75
C ASP A 121 -19.08 33.02 6.13
N VAL A 122 -19.04 31.71 6.39
CA VAL A 122 -18.53 31.11 7.64
C VAL A 122 -17.02 30.87 7.62
N ASN A 123 -16.35 30.99 6.46
CA ASN A 123 -14.93 30.63 6.33
C ASN A 123 -14.03 31.52 7.18
N GLN A 124 -14.27 32.83 7.17
CA GLN A 124 -13.43 33.79 7.87
C GLN A 124 -13.46 33.59 9.39
N VAL A 125 -14.65 33.33 9.95
CA VAL A 125 -14.82 33.04 11.38
C VAL A 125 -14.14 31.73 11.74
N VAL A 126 -14.27 30.68 10.92
CA VAL A 126 -13.64 29.39 11.19
C VAL A 126 -12.12 29.51 11.18
N LEU A 127 -11.55 30.14 10.16
CA LEU A 127 -10.09 30.28 10.02
C LEU A 127 -9.45 31.11 11.14
N GLN A 128 -10.16 32.12 11.65
CA GLN A 128 -9.67 32.96 12.75
C GLN A 128 -9.72 32.26 14.12
N ASN A 129 -10.59 31.24 14.28
CA ASN A 129 -10.82 30.54 15.55
C ASN A 129 -10.16 29.15 15.62
N VAL A 130 -9.19 28.85 14.76
CA VAL A 130 -8.42 27.59 14.82
C VAL A 130 -7.27 27.72 15.81
N THR A 131 -7.31 26.98 16.92
CA THR A 131 -6.23 26.95 17.93
C THR A 131 -5.60 25.57 18.07
N LYS A 132 -6.41 24.54 18.34
CA LYS A 132 -5.99 23.15 18.50
C LYS A 132 -6.91 22.22 17.71
N ALA A 133 -6.35 21.14 17.18
CA ALA A 133 -7.11 20.10 16.50
C ALA A 133 -7.91 19.25 17.50
N GLN A 134 -9.21 19.12 17.27
CA GLN A 134 -10.12 18.30 18.08
C GLN A 134 -9.95 16.80 17.80
N ILE A 135 -9.80 16.44 16.53
CA ILE A 135 -9.55 15.06 16.09
C ILE A 135 -8.08 14.95 15.71
N LYS A 136 -7.40 13.94 16.26
CA LYS A 136 -5.99 13.64 16.02
C LYS A 136 -5.84 12.19 15.59
N VAL A 137 -4.71 11.88 14.96
CA VAL A 137 -4.39 10.53 14.47
C VAL A 137 -3.20 9.96 15.24
N ARG A 138 -3.30 8.69 15.64
CA ARG A 138 -2.22 7.91 16.24
C ARG A 138 -1.86 6.76 15.30
N SER A 139 -0.59 6.39 15.26
CA SER A 139 -0.12 5.21 14.51
C SER A 139 0.02 4.00 15.43
N ARG A 140 -0.48 2.85 14.97
CA ARG A 140 -0.33 1.51 15.54
C ARG A 140 0.39 0.63 14.52
N LYS A 141 1.14 -0.37 14.98
CA LYS A 141 1.79 -1.36 14.10
C LYS A 141 0.95 -2.64 14.06
N ASP A 142 0.59 -3.11 12.88
CA ASP A 142 -0.04 -4.41 12.64
C ASP A 142 0.96 -5.35 11.95
N ASN A 143 1.08 -6.61 12.39
CA ASN A 143 2.01 -7.57 11.79
C ASN A 143 1.27 -8.56 10.90
N VAL A 144 1.62 -8.59 9.61
CA VAL A 144 1.06 -9.52 8.64
C VAL A 144 2.18 -10.35 8.03
N ALA A 145 2.18 -11.65 8.32
CA ALA A 145 3.16 -12.62 7.81
C ALA A 145 4.64 -12.18 8.01
N GLY A 146 4.92 -11.50 9.13
CA GLY A 146 6.27 -10.99 9.45
C GLY A 146 6.60 -9.65 8.78
N VAL A 147 5.61 -8.92 8.27
CA VAL A 147 5.73 -7.54 7.77
C VAL A 147 4.92 -6.62 8.66
N ASN A 148 5.52 -5.53 9.15
CA ASN A 148 4.82 -4.55 9.99
C ASN A 148 4.19 -3.45 9.13
N LEU A 149 2.86 -3.33 9.19
CA LEU A 149 2.08 -2.27 8.54
C LEU A 149 1.73 -1.18 9.58
N PRO A 150 1.93 0.11 9.27
CA PRO A 150 1.37 1.19 10.07
C PRO A 150 -0.13 1.31 9.81
N VAL A 151 -0.92 1.20 10.86
CA VAL A 151 -2.37 1.42 10.88
C VAL A 151 -2.64 2.71 11.64
N PHE A 152 -3.58 3.52 11.18
CA PHE A 152 -3.91 4.80 11.79
C PHE A 152 -5.23 4.68 12.56
N GLU A 153 -5.24 5.22 13.78
CA GLU A 153 -6.42 5.27 14.63
C GLU A 153 -6.72 6.73 14.97
N HIS A 154 -7.97 7.15 14.79
CA HIS A 154 -8.40 8.49 15.17
C HIS A 154 -8.70 8.53 16.68
N TYR A 155 -8.33 9.63 17.34
CA TYR A 155 -8.71 9.91 18.72
C TYR A 155 -9.18 11.35 18.85
N GLN A 156 -10.14 11.58 19.74
CA GLN A 156 -10.64 12.92 20.05
C GLN A 156 -9.95 13.41 21.32
N ASP A 157 -9.35 14.59 21.24
CA ASP A 157 -8.56 15.18 22.33
C ASP A 157 -9.11 16.58 22.66
N GLY A 158 -10.08 16.62 23.58
CA GLY A 158 -10.60 17.85 24.18
C GLY A 158 -11.75 18.57 23.45
N SER A 159 -12.27 19.60 24.14
CA SER A 159 -13.58 20.26 23.92
C SER A 159 -13.75 20.99 22.57
N ASP A 160 -15.00 21.08 22.10
CA ASP A 160 -15.39 21.77 20.86
C ASP A 160 -15.28 23.30 21.03
N THR A 161 -14.21 23.87 20.49
CA THR A 161 -13.92 25.33 20.48
C THR A 161 -15.01 26.14 19.78
N PHE A 162 -15.84 25.50 18.95
CA PHE A 162 -16.85 26.15 18.13
C PHE A 162 -18.27 26.02 18.71
N GLU A 163 -18.46 25.59 19.96
CA GLU A 163 -19.80 25.51 20.58
C GLU A 163 -20.52 26.87 20.61
N LEU A 164 -19.79 27.98 20.81
CA LEU A 164 -20.35 29.33 20.82
C LEU A 164 -20.48 29.98 19.43
N ALA A 165 -19.83 29.45 18.39
CA ALA A 165 -19.73 30.10 17.07
C ALA A 165 -21.02 30.05 16.22
N GLY A 166 -22.16 29.70 16.83
CA GLY A 166 -23.44 29.55 16.14
C GLY A 166 -24.66 30.00 16.96
N LEU A 167 -24.51 30.68 18.09
CA LEU A 167 -25.67 31.06 18.92
C LEU A 167 -26.64 32.08 18.26
N ALA A 168 -26.24 32.69 17.14
CA ALA A 168 -27.09 33.56 16.31
C ALA A 168 -27.90 32.76 15.26
N ARG A 169 -28.63 33.45 14.37
CA ARG A 169 -29.41 32.81 13.29
C ARG A 169 -28.53 31.83 12.49
N GLY A 170 -28.87 30.54 12.52
CA GLY A 170 -28.22 29.48 11.74
C GLY A 170 -27.30 28.52 12.51
N GLY A 171 -27.19 28.63 13.84
CA GLY A 171 -26.43 27.69 14.68
C GLY A 171 -26.76 26.22 14.52
N GLN A 172 -28.04 25.91 14.32
CA GLN A 172 -28.47 24.53 14.07
C GLN A 172 -27.86 23.97 12.79
N GLN A 173 -27.72 24.79 11.74
CA GLN A 173 -27.11 24.36 10.48
C GLN A 173 -25.59 24.18 10.63
N VAL A 174 -24.93 25.06 11.38
CA VAL A 174 -23.50 24.91 11.72
C VAL A 174 -23.26 23.62 12.54
N ALA A 175 -24.13 23.31 13.51
CA ALA A 175 -24.02 22.08 14.29
C ALA A 175 -24.23 20.82 13.43
N ARG A 176 -25.17 20.85 12.47
CA ARG A 176 -25.39 19.78 11.50
C ARG A 176 -24.19 19.61 10.58
N LEU A 177 -23.64 20.70 10.06
CA LEU A 177 -22.43 20.73 9.24
C LEU A 177 -21.25 20.04 9.95
N LYS A 178 -20.97 20.45 11.19
CA LYS A 178 -19.91 19.83 12.00
C LYS A 178 -20.10 18.33 12.17
N LYS A 179 -21.32 17.89 12.48
CA LYS A 179 -21.64 16.47 12.64
C LYS A 179 -21.39 15.69 11.34
N ASN A 180 -21.78 16.24 10.20
CA ASN A 180 -21.62 15.58 8.90
C ASN A 180 -20.14 15.51 8.47
N TYR A 181 -19.36 16.58 8.66
CA TYR A 181 -17.90 16.53 8.44
C TYR A 181 -17.17 15.63 9.44
N ALA A 182 -17.59 15.61 10.71
CA ALA A 182 -17.02 14.70 11.71
C ALA A 182 -17.28 13.23 11.38
N LYS A 183 -18.45 12.90 10.79
CA LYS A 183 -18.72 11.56 10.26
C LYS A 183 -17.82 11.23 9.07
N ALA A 184 -17.63 12.17 8.14
CA ALA A 184 -16.75 11.99 6.99
C ALA A 184 -15.32 11.64 7.41
N ILE A 185 -14.77 12.35 8.41
CA ILE A 185 -13.40 12.13 8.92
C ILE A 185 -13.26 10.80 9.67
N LYS A 186 -14.32 10.32 10.35
CA LYS A 186 -14.27 9.07 11.13
C LYS A 186 -14.34 7.81 10.27
N ASN A 187 -14.98 7.89 9.11
CA ASN A 187 -15.15 6.76 8.20
C ASN A 187 -13.94 6.49 7.31
N ASP A 188 -12.81 7.16 7.57
CA ASP A 188 -11.60 7.16 6.74
C ASP A 188 -10.54 6.10 7.15
N GLY A 189 -10.95 5.05 7.88
CA GLY A 189 -10.04 4.04 8.46
C GLY A 189 -10.57 2.63 8.48
#